data_AF-A0A6J1Z729-F1
#
_entry.id   AF-A0A6J1Z729-F1
#
_cell.length_a   1.000
_cell.length_b   1.000
_cell.length_c   1.000
_cell.angle_alpha   90.00
_cell.angle_beta   90.00
_cell.angle_gamma   90.00
#
_symmetry.space_group_name_H-M   'P 1'
#
loop_
_entity.id
_entity.type
_entity.pdbx_description
1 polymer ?
#
loop_
_entity_poly.entity_id
_entity_poly.type
_entity_poly.pdbx_seq_one_letter_code
_entity_poly.pdbx_strand_id
1 'polypeptide(L)'
;MLSVQLVGRLFAMAGRVCLSRSSAGLGTVGPVETAIRTKLEQALNPEVLELRNESGGHAVPPGSETHFRVAVRDFQVRPHPSCSQDLSRRHESENLL
;
A
#
# COMPACT_ATOMS: atom_id res chain seq x y z
N MET A 1 11.58 -34.18 -65.24
CA MET A 1 10.18 -34.07 -64.79
C MET A 1 10.15 -33.21 -63.53
N LEU A 2 9.23 -32.26 -63.49
CA LEU A 2 9.00 -31.27 -62.44
C LEU A 2 8.96 -31.90 -61.03
N SER A 3 9.48 -31.21 -60.02
CA SER A 3 8.61 -30.79 -58.91
C SER A 3 9.29 -29.73 -58.05
N VAL A 4 9.01 -28.48 -58.39
CA VAL A 4 8.99 -27.35 -57.45
C VAL A 4 7.83 -27.61 -56.48
N GLN A 5 8.02 -27.32 -55.18
CA GLN A 5 7.02 -27.01 -54.11
C GLN A 5 7.40 -27.74 -52.80
N LEU A 6 7.33 -27.19 -51.60
CA LEU A 6 6.68 -25.97 -51.13
C LEU A 6 7.25 -25.62 -49.75
N VAL A 7 7.55 -24.34 -49.57
CA VAL A 7 7.75 -23.69 -48.27
C VAL A 7 6.49 -23.88 -47.42
N GLY A 8 6.62 -24.46 -46.24
CA GLY A 8 5.49 -24.68 -45.33
C GLY A 8 5.89 -24.65 -43.87
N ARG A 9 6.67 -23.63 -43.48
CA ARG A 9 6.95 -23.32 -42.07
C ARG A 9 5.64 -22.95 -41.39
N LEU A 10 4.99 -23.93 -40.75
CA LEU A 10 3.75 -23.76 -40.04
C LEU A 10 4.03 -22.92 -38.77
N PHE A 11 4.00 -21.60 -38.91
CA PHE A 11 3.91 -20.69 -37.77
C PHE A 11 2.52 -20.88 -37.17
N ALA A 12 2.42 -21.71 -36.15
CA ALA A 12 1.26 -21.77 -35.28
C ALA A 12 1.14 -20.42 -34.55
N MET A 13 0.39 -19.49 -35.13
CA MET A 13 -0.05 -18.28 -34.46
C MET A 13 -1.03 -18.71 -33.35
N ALA A 14 -0.50 -18.92 -32.15
CA ALA A 14 -1.30 -18.98 -30.94
C ALA A 14 -2.02 -17.63 -30.81
N GLY A 15 -3.23 -17.58 -31.37
CA GLY A 15 -4.12 -16.44 -31.27
C GLY A 15 -4.39 -16.16 -29.80
N ARG A 16 -3.62 -15.23 -29.22
CA ARG A 16 -3.94 -14.65 -27.93
C ARG A 16 -5.18 -13.80 -28.12
N VAL A 17 -6.35 -14.44 -27.99
CA VAL A 17 -7.57 -13.72 -27.72
C VAL A 17 -7.41 -13.17 -26.30
N CYS A 18 -6.98 -11.92 -26.20
CA CYS A 18 -7.02 -11.17 -24.96
C CYS A 18 -8.49 -10.87 -24.65
N LEU A 19 -9.19 -11.80 -24.01
CA LEU A 19 -10.46 -11.48 -23.36
C LEU A 19 -10.14 -10.56 -22.17
N SER A 20 -10.20 -9.25 -22.39
CA SER A 20 -10.21 -8.26 -21.31
C SER A 20 -11.48 -8.46 -20.50
N ARG A 21 -11.41 -9.35 -19.50
CA ARG A 21 -12.44 -9.54 -18.50
C ARG A 21 -12.41 -8.32 -17.58
N SER A 22 -13.21 -7.30 -17.89
CA SER A 22 -13.54 -6.22 -16.98
C SER A 22 -14.45 -6.76 -15.87
N SER A 23 -13.85 -7.48 -14.90
CA SER A 23 -14.52 -7.84 -13.66
C SER A 23 -14.39 -6.67 -12.69
N ALA A 24 -15.15 -5.61 -12.93
CA ALA A 24 -15.31 -4.53 -11.96
C ALA A 24 -16.25 -5.00 -10.84
N GLY A 25 -15.78 -4.90 -9.60
CA GLY A 25 -16.64 -4.85 -8.43
C GLY A 25 -16.91 -6.20 -7.76
N LEU A 26 -15.95 -6.69 -6.98
CA LEU A 26 -16.26 -7.51 -5.81
C LEU A 26 -15.14 -7.45 -4.77
N GLY A 27 -14.90 -6.31 -4.12
CA GLY A 27 -14.09 -6.24 -2.88
C GLY A 27 -12.65 -6.80 -2.96
N THR A 28 -12.14 -7.10 -4.15
CA THR A 28 -10.79 -7.62 -4.36
C THR A 28 -9.84 -6.45 -4.40
N VAL A 29 -8.90 -6.44 -3.46
CA VAL A 29 -7.73 -5.54 -3.44
C VAL A 29 -7.15 -5.46 -4.85
N GLY A 30 -7.03 -4.24 -5.38
CA GLY A 30 -6.51 -4.02 -6.73
C GLY A 30 -5.00 -4.30 -6.85
N PRO A 31 -4.47 -4.43 -8.08
CA PRO A 31 -3.05 -4.72 -8.29
C PRO A 31 -2.13 -3.62 -7.74
N VAL A 32 -2.53 -2.35 -7.84
CA VAL A 32 -1.73 -1.24 -7.28
C VAL A 32 -1.80 -1.23 -5.77
N GLU A 33 -2.99 -1.43 -5.19
CA GLU A 33 -3.15 -1.54 -3.74
C GLU A 33 -2.29 -2.67 -3.16
N THR A 34 -2.29 -3.84 -3.81
CA THR A 34 -1.47 -5.00 -3.42
C THR A 34 0.02 -4.65 -3.47
N ALA A 35 0.46 -4.00 -4.54
CA ALA A 35 1.87 -3.62 -4.69
C ALA A 35 2.31 -2.60 -3.62
N ILE A 36 1.46 -1.65 -3.26
CA ILE A 36 1.74 -0.68 -2.19
C ILE A 36 1.83 -1.42 -0.85
N ARG A 37 0.87 -2.30 -0.55
CA ARG A 37 0.87 -3.08 0.69
C ARG A 37 2.17 -3.88 0.84
N THR A 38 2.51 -4.67 -0.17
CA THR A 38 3.73 -5.50 -0.13
C THR A 38 4.99 -4.66 0.03
N LYS A 39 5.10 -3.51 -0.65
CA LYS A 39 6.26 -2.62 -0.52
C LYS A 39 6.39 -2.05 0.89
N LEU A 40 5.28 -1.63 1.49
CA LEU A 40 5.28 -1.08 2.85
C LEU A 40 5.56 -2.16 3.90
N GLU A 41 4.97 -3.34 3.75
CA GLU A 41 5.25 -4.49 4.63
C GLU A 41 6.73 -4.90 4.59
N GLN A 42 7.32 -5.00 3.40
CA GLN A 42 8.72 -5.38 3.23
C GLN A 42 9.71 -4.31 3.73
N ALA A 43 9.39 -3.02 3.53
CA ALA A 43 10.31 -1.94 3.89
C ALA A 43 10.24 -1.54 5.37
N LEU A 44 9.05 -1.60 5.96
CA LEU A 44 8.80 -1.06 7.30
C LEU A 44 8.46 -2.15 8.33
N ASN A 45 7.99 -3.31 7.90
CA ASN A 45 7.49 -4.39 8.76
C ASN A 45 6.58 -3.87 9.89
N PRO A 46 5.50 -3.12 9.56
CA PRO A 46 4.65 -2.49 10.54
C PRO A 46 3.79 -3.50 11.30
N GLU A 47 3.39 -3.18 12.52
CA GLU A 47 2.47 -4.01 13.30
C GLU A 47 1.04 -3.89 12.75
N VAL A 48 0.63 -2.67 12.40
CA VAL A 48 -0.69 -2.41 11.80
C VAL A 48 -0.51 -1.56 10.55
N LEU A 49 -1.01 -2.07 9.41
CA LEU A 49 -1.05 -1.38 8.13
C LEU A 49 -2.49 -1.32 7.62
N GLU A 50 -3.05 -0.12 7.59
CA GLU A 50 -4.32 0.14 6.93
C GLU A 50 -4.07 0.84 5.59
N LEU A 51 -4.52 0.22 4.50
CA LEU A 51 -4.43 0.76 3.15
C LEU A 51 -5.80 0.68 2.50
N ARG A 52 -6.26 1.79 1.90
CA ARG A 52 -7.56 1.87 1.23
C ARG A 52 -7.48 2.71 -0.03
N ASN A 53 -8.06 2.19 -1.12
CA ASN A 53 -8.31 2.96 -2.33
C ASN A 53 -9.49 3.92 -2.13
N GLU A 54 -9.25 5.23 -2.26
CA GLU A 54 -10.25 6.31 -2.13
C GLU A 54 -10.47 7.05 -3.46
N SER A 55 -10.02 6.46 -4.58
CA SER A 55 -10.18 7.02 -5.92
C SER A 55 -11.62 7.34 -6.31
N GLY A 56 -12.59 6.59 -5.79
CA GLY A 56 -14.02 6.79 -6.07
C GLY A 56 -14.60 8.15 -5.64
N GLY A 57 -13.89 8.89 -4.77
CA GLY A 57 -14.27 10.26 -4.38
C GLY A 57 -13.89 11.33 -5.42
N HIS A 58 -13.24 10.95 -6.52
CA HIS A 58 -12.76 11.85 -7.54
C HIS A 58 -13.46 11.62 -8.89
N ALA A 59 -13.39 12.61 -9.77
CA ALA A 59 -13.89 12.52 -11.15
C ALA A 59 -12.95 11.63 -12.01
N VAL A 60 -12.81 10.36 -11.63
CA VAL A 60 -11.96 9.36 -12.29
C VAL A 60 -12.82 8.21 -12.83
N PRO A 61 -12.36 7.49 -13.87
CA PRO A 61 -13.07 6.32 -14.38
C PRO A 61 -13.23 5.22 -13.31
N PRO A 62 -14.30 4.41 -13.40
CA PRO A 62 -14.49 3.28 -12.49
C PRO A 62 -13.31 2.29 -12.56
N GLY A 63 -12.87 1.78 -11.40
CA GLY A 63 -11.72 0.90 -11.29
C GLY A 63 -10.36 1.61 -11.24
N SER A 64 -10.35 2.94 -11.18
CA SER A 64 -9.10 3.71 -11.03
C SER A 64 -8.44 3.43 -9.67
N GLU A 65 -7.11 3.39 -9.68
CA GLU A 65 -6.26 3.22 -8.50
C GLU A 65 -5.30 4.40 -8.39
N THR A 66 -5.86 5.62 -8.26
CA THR A 66 -5.08 6.87 -8.33
C THR A 66 -4.95 7.61 -7.01
N HIS A 67 -5.82 7.33 -6.03
CA HIS A 67 -5.79 7.95 -4.70
C HIS A 67 -5.87 6.87 -3.63
N PHE A 68 -4.93 6.91 -2.69
CA PHE A 68 -4.82 5.94 -1.61
C PHE A 68 -4.64 6.64 -0.27
N ARG A 69 -5.35 6.15 0.74
CA ARG A 69 -5.12 6.47 2.13
C ARG A 69 -4.31 5.35 2.77
N VAL A 70 -3.23 5.71 3.45
CA VAL A 70 -2.32 4.78 4.11
C VAL A 70 -2.14 5.21 5.57
N ALA A 71 -2.38 4.31 6.51
CA ALA A 71 -2.03 4.47 7.91
C ALA A 71 -1.13 3.33 8.34
N VAL A 72 0.08 3.69 8.76
CA VAL A 72 1.10 2.74 9.24
C VAL A 72 1.31 2.99 10.73
N ARG A 73 1.29 1.93 11.54
CA ARG A 73 1.66 1.96 12.96
C ARG A 73 2.77 0.95 13.21
N ASP A 74 3.87 1.47 13.72
CA ASP A 74 4.99 0.66 14.22
C ASP A 74 4.91 0.66 15.75
N PHE A 75 4.85 -0.53 16.36
CA PHE A 75 4.92 -0.68 17.80
C PHE A 75 6.36 -0.47 18.27
N GLN A 76 6.73 0.79 18.47
CA GLN A 76 7.90 1.15 19.26
C GLN A 76 7.60 2.37 20.12
N VAL A 77 6.56 2.27 20.95
CA VAL A 77 6.40 3.19 22.08
C VAL A 77 7.27 2.66 23.20
N ARG A 78 8.53 3.13 23.27
CA ARG A 78 9.27 3.05 24.54
C ARG A 78 8.75 4.15 25.45
N PRO A 79 8.19 3.84 26.63
CA PRO A 79 7.97 4.86 27.64
C PRO A 79 9.34 5.45 27.97
N HIS A 80 9.54 6.74 27.74
CA HIS A 80 10.71 7.44 28.26
C HIS A 80 10.40 7.80 29.72
N PRO A 81 11.09 7.21 30.72
CA PRO A 81 10.88 7.56 32.11
C PRO A 81 11.56 8.90 32.38
N SER A 82 10.94 10.01 32.00
CA SER A 82 11.39 11.31 32.48
C SER A 82 10.22 12.27 32.58
N CYS A 83 9.51 12.21 33.70
CA CYS A 83 9.13 13.41 34.46
C CYS A 83 8.52 13.00 35.80
N SER A 84 9.34 12.47 36.72
CA SER A 84 9.04 12.69 38.14
C SER A 84 9.60 14.07 38.47
N GLN A 85 8.82 15.11 38.22
CA GLN A 85 9.08 16.41 38.81
C GLN A 85 8.82 16.28 40.31
N ASP A 86 9.93 16.12 41.03
CA ASP A 86 10.06 16.36 42.46
C ASP A 86 9.57 17.78 42.77
N LEU A 87 8.28 17.91 43.07
CA LEU A 87 7.68 19.11 43.63
C LEU A 87 7.73 19.00 45.16
N SER A 88 8.93 18.86 45.72
CA SER A 88 9.15 18.91 47.16
C SER A 88 10.49 19.56 47.50
N ARG A 89 10.65 20.83 47.14
CA ARG A 89 11.45 21.80 47.93
C ARG A 89 11.47 23.16 47.25
N ARG A 90 10.82 24.14 47.90
CA ARG A 90 11.30 25.50 48.17
C ARG A 90 10.10 26.43 48.34
N HIS A 91 9.53 26.45 49.55
CA HIS A 91 8.81 27.61 50.06
C HIS A 91 8.98 27.61 51.58
N GLU A 92 10.20 27.92 52.02
CA GLU A 92 10.55 28.23 53.41
C GLU A 92 11.53 29.42 53.32
N SER A 93 11.02 30.59 52.96
CA SER A 93 11.70 31.87 53.17
C SER A 93 10.73 33.05 52.95
N GLU A 94 9.63 33.07 53.71
CA GLU A 94 8.88 34.31 53.97
C GLU A 94 8.70 34.45 55.48
N ASN A 95 9.81 34.60 56.20
CA ASN A 95 9.79 35.21 57.52
C ASN A 95 11.21 35.66 57.91
N LEU A 96 11.62 36.87 57.49
CA LEU A 96 12.34 37.80 58.35
C LEU A 96 12.50 39.18 57.68
N LEU A 97 12.10 40.20 58.44
CA LEU A 97 12.23 41.67 58.27
C LEU A 97 11.18 42.37 57.41
#